data_AF-A0A7C1PGT2-F1
#
_entry.id   AF-A0A7C1PGT2-F1
#
_cell.length_a   1.000
_cell.length_b   1.000
_cell.length_c   1.000
_cell.angle_alpha   90.00
_cell.angle_beta   90.00
_cell.angle_gamma   90.00
#
_symmetry.space_group_name_H-M   'P 1'
#
loop_
_entity.id
_entity.type
_entity.pdbx_description
1 polymer ?
#
loop_
_entity_poly.entity_id
_entity_poly.type
_entity_poly.pdbx_seq_one_letter_code
_entity_poly.pdbx_strand_id
1 'polypeptide(L)'
;MTDITQEDYKLGIKRLARLSGKHITLDEFLKECTYHSLQHLEDLNPRPLPTRPAKLLEYDRIKAEGKRVSDKFWEDEGVGEYISQKFKIIQSNFSDVIHLQDLLKNLQSYGDPEYTAKVRQRINEFKDWEQENHNALRRYMR
;
A
#
# COMPACT_ATOMS: atom_id res chain seq x y z
N MET A 1 5.17 0.20 -5.56
CA MET A 1 6.02 -0.91 -6.02
C MET A 1 7.35 -0.28 -6.36
N THR A 2 8.32 -0.41 -5.47
CA THR A 2 9.72 -0.13 -5.78
C THR A 2 10.12 -1.10 -6.88
N ASP A 3 10.70 -0.60 -7.98
CA ASP A 3 11.17 -1.47 -9.05
C ASP A 3 12.27 -2.38 -8.49
N ILE A 4 12.05 -3.69 -8.58
CA ILE A 4 13.06 -4.69 -8.17
C ILE A 4 14.31 -4.44 -9.01
N THR A 5 15.41 -4.09 -8.36
CA THR A 5 16.65 -3.82 -9.07
C THR A 5 17.27 -5.13 -9.56
N GLN A 6 18.15 -5.03 -10.56
CA GLN A 6 18.92 -6.18 -11.01
C GLN A 6 19.77 -6.78 -9.87
N GLU A 7 20.18 -5.95 -8.90
CA GLU A 7 20.94 -6.39 -7.73
C GLU A 7 20.05 -7.15 -6.73
N ASP A 8 18.81 -6.73 -6.51
CA ASP A 8 17.84 -7.45 -5.68
C ASP A 8 17.55 -8.84 -6.24
N TYR A 9 17.43 -8.94 -7.57
CA TYR A 9 17.23 -10.21 -8.26
C TYR A 9 18.43 -11.16 -8.07
N LYS A 10 19.67 -10.66 -8.27
CA LYS A 10 20.89 -11.44 -8.03
C LYS A 10 21.00 -11.89 -6.57
N LEU A 11 20.65 -11.01 -5.63
CA LEU A 11 20.66 -11.32 -4.21
C LEU A 11 19.63 -12.41 -3.88
N GLY A 12 18.42 -12.33 -4.42
CA GLY A 12 17.38 -13.34 -4.29
C GLY A 12 17.83 -14.71 -4.78
N ILE A 13 18.42 -14.78 -5.98
CA ILE A 13 18.99 -16.04 -6.53
C ILE A 13 20.06 -16.61 -5.61
N LYS A 14 20.98 -15.78 -5.11
CA LYS A 14 22.05 -16.23 -4.21
C LYS A 14 21.50 -16.81 -2.91
N ARG A 15 20.48 -16.19 -2.33
CA ARG A 15 19.81 -16.69 -1.11
C ARG A 15 19.10 -18.01 -1.37
N LEU A 16 18.37 -18.13 -2.48
CA LEU A 16 17.70 -19.38 -2.87
C LEU A 16 18.71 -20.51 -3.10
N ALA A 17 19.83 -20.24 -3.79
CA ALA A 17 20.88 -21.24 -3.98
C ALA A 17 21.47 -21.73 -2.66
N ARG A 18 21.68 -20.82 -1.68
CA ARG A 18 22.13 -21.20 -0.32
C ARG A 18 21.10 -22.09 0.39
N LEU A 19 19.81 -21.79 0.26
CA LEU A 19 18.73 -22.60 0.84
C LEU A 19 18.67 -23.98 0.17
N SER A 20 18.68 -24.05 -1.15
CA SER A 20 18.66 -25.32 -1.91
C SER A 20 19.89 -26.17 -1.63
N GLY A 21 21.05 -25.55 -1.46
CA GLY A 21 22.29 -26.20 -1.04
C GLY A 21 22.36 -26.57 0.45
N LYS A 22 21.29 -26.28 1.23
CA LYS A 22 21.21 -26.51 2.68
C LYS A 22 22.30 -25.78 3.49
N HIS A 23 22.84 -24.69 2.95
CA HIS A 23 23.81 -23.82 3.65
C HIS A 23 23.13 -22.89 4.66
N ILE A 24 21.83 -22.68 4.50
CA ILE A 24 20.96 -21.98 5.45
C ILE A 24 19.66 -22.77 5.59
N THR A 25 19.02 -22.61 6.73
CA THR A 25 17.67 -23.09 6.99
C THR A 25 16.62 -22.20 6.32
N LEU A 26 15.38 -22.70 6.24
CA LEU A 26 14.26 -21.91 5.78
C LEU A 26 14.01 -20.69 6.68
N ASP A 27 14.20 -20.83 8.00
CA ASP A 27 14.02 -19.73 8.94
C ASP A 27 15.04 -18.62 8.71
N GLU A 28 16.33 -18.95 8.57
CA GLU A 28 17.38 -17.99 8.22
C GLU A 28 17.12 -17.32 6.88
N PHE A 29 16.65 -18.06 5.87
CA PHE A 29 16.26 -17.49 4.59
C PHE A 29 15.12 -16.47 4.73
N LEU A 30 14.05 -16.83 5.44
CA LEU A 30 12.90 -15.94 5.66
C LEU A 30 13.28 -14.71 6.48
N LYS A 31 14.19 -14.87 7.44
CA LYS A 31 14.77 -13.79 8.23
C LYS A 31 15.56 -12.83 7.34
N GLU A 32 16.48 -13.33 6.52
CA GLU A 32 17.24 -12.50 5.56
C GLU A 32 16.32 -11.75 4.57
N CYS A 33 15.27 -12.40 4.07
CA CYS A 33 14.28 -11.77 3.20
C CYS A 33 13.50 -10.66 3.93
N THR A 34 13.07 -10.91 5.17
CA THR A 34 12.36 -9.92 6.00
C THR A 34 13.21 -8.68 6.22
N TYR A 35 14.49 -8.84 6.60
CA TYR A 35 15.38 -7.70 6.80
C TYR A 35 15.71 -6.93 5.52
N HIS A 36 15.76 -7.61 4.38
CA HIS A 36 15.93 -6.94 3.10
C HIS A 36 14.72 -6.07 2.76
N SER A 37 13.50 -6.56 2.98
CA SER A 37 12.28 -5.74 2.79
C SER A 37 12.27 -4.48 3.66
N LEU A 38 12.90 -4.52 4.84
CA LEU A 38 12.99 -3.35 5.73
C LEU A 38 13.93 -2.25 5.21
N GLN A 39 14.83 -2.55 4.28
CA GLN A 39 15.69 -1.53 3.66
C GLN A 39 14.88 -0.50 2.86
N HIS A 40 13.67 -0.89 2.42
CA HIS A 40 12.73 -0.05 1.68
C HIS A 40 11.54 0.40 2.53
N LEU A 41 11.64 0.28 3.87
CA LEU A 41 10.55 0.69 4.75
C LEU A 41 10.21 2.17 4.55
N GLU A 42 11.20 3.02 4.31
CA GLU A 42 10.99 4.46 4.08
C GLU A 42 10.16 4.76 2.82
N ASP A 43 10.16 3.88 1.83
CA ASP A 43 9.38 4.03 0.59
C ASP A 43 7.89 3.72 0.79
N LEU A 44 7.54 2.99 1.86
CA LEU A 44 6.18 2.52 2.16
C LEU A 44 5.39 3.56 2.95
N ASN A 45 5.19 4.78 2.43
CA ASN A 45 4.38 5.82 3.08
C ASN A 45 2.93 5.81 2.60
N PRO A 46 1.95 6.22 3.44
CA PRO A 46 0.58 6.43 3.00
C PRO A 46 0.54 7.44 1.85
N ARG A 47 0.02 7.02 0.69
CA ARG A 47 -0.15 7.92 -0.44
C ARG A 47 -1.42 8.74 -0.28
N PRO A 48 -1.36 10.07 -0.50
CA PRO A 48 -2.53 10.93 -0.40
C PRO A 48 -3.53 10.59 -1.50
N LEU A 49 -4.83 10.74 -1.21
CA LEU A 49 -5.86 10.64 -2.25
C LEU A 49 -5.69 11.78 -3.28
N PRO A 50 -6.02 11.54 -4.56
CA PRO A 50 -5.91 12.59 -5.57
C PRO A 50 -6.89 13.72 -5.28
N THR A 51 -6.54 14.93 -5.73
CA THR A 51 -7.42 16.10 -5.59
C THR A 51 -8.70 15.88 -6.39
N ARG A 52 -9.84 16.15 -5.74
CA ARG A 52 -11.15 15.97 -6.37
C ARG A 52 -11.39 17.05 -7.44
N PRO A 53 -11.73 16.69 -8.69
CA PRO A 53 -12.00 17.66 -9.75
C PRO A 53 -13.29 18.46 -9.46
N ALA A 54 -13.30 19.73 -9.90
CA ALA A 54 -14.42 20.64 -9.68
C ALA A 54 -15.77 20.11 -10.22
N LYS A 55 -15.74 19.42 -11.36
CA LYS A 55 -16.92 18.76 -11.95
C LYS A 55 -17.60 17.77 -11.00
N LEU A 56 -16.84 17.06 -10.16
CA LEU A 56 -17.42 16.15 -9.17
C LEU A 56 -18.01 16.88 -7.96
N LEU A 57 -17.62 18.13 -7.69
CA LEU A 57 -18.28 18.98 -6.69
C LEU A 57 -19.62 19.49 -7.22
N GLU A 58 -19.68 19.84 -8.51
CA GLU A 58 -20.91 20.21 -9.20
C GLU A 58 -21.90 19.04 -9.24
N TYR A 59 -21.42 17.83 -9.52
CA TYR A 59 -22.22 16.61 -9.41
C TYR A 59 -22.87 16.41 -8.05
N ASP A 60 -22.15 16.66 -6.95
CA ASP A 60 -22.74 16.52 -5.60
C ASP A 60 -23.89 17.50 -5.38
N ARG A 61 -23.80 18.73 -5.92
CA ARG A 61 -24.88 19.73 -5.87
C ARG A 61 -26.09 19.28 -6.69
N ILE A 62 -25.86 18.86 -7.94
CA ILE A 62 -26.90 18.33 -8.84
C ILE A 62 -27.62 17.13 -8.19
N LYS A 63 -26.86 16.23 -7.58
CA LYS A 63 -27.40 15.06 -6.88
C LYS A 63 -28.22 15.45 -5.65
N ALA A 64 -27.78 16.44 -4.88
CA ALA A 64 -28.51 16.96 -3.72
C ALA A 64 -29.85 17.59 -4.13
N GLU A 65 -29.93 18.17 -5.32
CA GLU A 65 -31.16 18.67 -5.94
C GLU A 65 -32.05 17.55 -6.54
N GLY A 66 -31.67 16.28 -6.40
CA GLY A 66 -32.40 15.13 -6.95
C GLY A 66 -32.28 14.97 -8.46
N LYS A 67 -31.42 15.73 -9.12
CA LYS A 67 -31.20 15.68 -10.57
C LYS A 67 -30.18 14.59 -10.93
N ARG A 68 -30.32 14.03 -12.13
CA ARG A 68 -29.39 13.06 -12.70
C ARG A 68 -28.45 13.76 -13.68
N VAL A 69 -27.18 13.37 -13.66
CA VAL A 69 -26.22 13.73 -14.72
C VAL A 69 -26.36 12.77 -15.89
N SER A 70 -26.07 13.24 -17.10
CA SER A 70 -26.01 12.39 -18.30
C SER A 70 -24.79 11.46 -18.26
N ASP A 71 -24.83 10.35 -19.00
CA ASP A 71 -23.71 9.41 -19.09
C ASP A 71 -22.40 10.06 -19.59
N LYS A 72 -22.51 11.07 -20.46
CA LYS A 72 -21.37 11.90 -20.92
C LYS A 72 -20.56 12.54 -19.79
N PHE A 73 -21.14 12.73 -18.61
CA PHE A 73 -20.42 13.24 -17.45
C PHE A 73 -19.35 12.25 -16.97
N TRP A 74 -19.63 10.96 -17.05
CA TRP A 74 -18.71 9.90 -16.63
C TRP A 74 -17.66 9.58 -17.71
N GLU A 75 -17.94 9.93 -18.97
CA GLU A 75 -17.01 9.83 -20.09
C GLU A 75 -15.94 10.94 -20.10
N ASP A 76 -16.09 11.95 -19.23
CA ASP A 76 -15.11 13.02 -19.10
C ASP A 76 -13.77 12.48 -18.60
N GLU A 77 -12.69 12.70 -19.36
CA GLU A 77 -11.36 12.16 -19.05
C GLU A 77 -10.89 12.55 -17.64
N GLY A 78 -11.17 13.78 -17.19
CA GLY A 78 -10.78 14.23 -15.85
C GLY A 78 -11.57 13.54 -14.72
N VAL A 79 -12.82 13.14 -14.97
CA VAL A 79 -13.61 12.37 -14.00
C VAL A 79 -13.15 10.91 -13.98
N GLY A 80 -12.98 10.30 -15.15
CA GLY A 80 -12.51 8.92 -15.28
C GLY A 80 -11.11 8.72 -14.70
N GLU A 81 -10.18 9.63 -15.00
CA GLU A 81 -8.81 9.59 -14.48
C GLU A 81 -8.80 9.72 -12.95
N TYR A 82 -9.55 10.68 -12.38
CA TYR A 82 -9.66 10.84 -10.94
C TYR A 82 -10.15 9.56 -10.25
N ILE A 83 -11.20 8.94 -10.76
CA ILE A 83 -11.76 7.70 -10.18
C ILE A 83 -10.71 6.58 -10.25
N SER A 84 -10.03 6.44 -11.39
CA SER A 84 -8.98 5.42 -11.60
C SER A 84 -7.80 5.62 -10.66
N GLN A 85 -7.26 6.84 -10.58
CA GLN A 85 -6.14 7.17 -9.69
C GLN A 85 -6.51 6.96 -8.22
N LYS A 86 -7.71 7.41 -7.81
CA LYS A 86 -8.20 7.22 -6.45
C LYS A 86 -8.24 5.74 -6.09
N PHE A 87 -8.77 4.90 -6.98
CA PHE A 87 -8.83 3.46 -6.75
C PHE A 87 -7.44 2.83 -6.63
N LYS A 88 -6.51 3.18 -7.54
CA LYS A 88 -5.12 2.69 -7.50
C LYS A 88 -4.42 3.04 -6.18
N ILE A 89 -4.57 4.27 -5.70
CA ILE A 89 -3.96 4.72 -4.45
C ILE A 89 -4.54 3.93 -3.26
N ILE A 90 -5.87 3.77 -3.20
CA ILE A 90 -6.53 3.03 -2.13
C ILE A 90 -6.05 1.57 -2.10
N GLN A 91 -6.09 0.88 -3.24
CA GLN A 91 -5.66 -0.51 -3.33
C GLN A 91 -4.20 -0.67 -2.91
N SER A 92 -3.35 0.24 -3.37
CA SER A 92 -1.93 0.12 -3.14
C SER A 92 -1.57 0.45 -1.67
N ASN A 93 -2.23 1.43 -1.03
CA ASN A 93 -2.08 1.64 0.41
C ASN A 93 -2.56 0.43 1.23
N PHE A 94 -3.68 -0.22 0.86
CA PHE A 94 -4.11 -1.45 1.53
C PHE A 94 -3.12 -2.60 1.35
N SER A 95 -2.56 -2.75 0.15
CA SER A 95 -1.50 -3.73 -0.11
C SER A 95 -0.26 -3.49 0.76
N ASP A 96 0.14 -2.23 0.93
CA ASP A 96 1.28 -1.87 1.78
C ASP A 96 0.99 -2.20 3.25
N VAL A 97 -0.23 -1.94 3.74
CA VAL A 97 -0.64 -2.32 5.11
C VAL A 97 -0.56 -3.82 5.34
N ILE A 98 -1.05 -4.64 4.39
CA ILE A 98 -0.96 -6.11 4.48
C ILE A 98 0.51 -6.52 4.54
N HIS A 99 1.34 -5.97 3.66
CA HIS A 99 2.78 -6.26 3.66
C HIS A 99 3.45 -5.90 5.00
N LEU A 100 3.13 -4.73 5.56
CA LEU A 100 3.65 -4.30 6.86
C LEU A 100 3.17 -5.20 8.01
N GLN A 101 1.94 -5.71 7.96
CA GLN A 101 1.42 -6.66 8.95
C GLN A 101 2.18 -8.00 8.90
N ASP A 102 2.50 -8.49 7.70
CA ASP A 102 3.32 -9.69 7.53
C ASP A 102 4.74 -9.49 8.06
N LEU A 103 5.38 -8.36 7.73
CA LEU A 103 6.70 -7.99 8.29
C LEU A 103 6.67 -7.93 9.82
N LEU A 104 5.63 -7.30 10.38
CA LEU A 104 5.47 -7.18 11.83
C LEU A 104 5.38 -8.55 12.51
N LYS A 105 4.62 -9.48 11.93
CA LYS A 105 4.47 -10.84 12.45
C LYS A 105 5.82 -11.58 12.45
N ASN A 106 6.57 -11.50 11.36
CA ASN A 106 7.90 -12.13 11.25
C ASN A 106 8.87 -11.53 12.27
N LEU A 107 8.94 -10.20 12.38
CA LEU A 107 9.84 -9.52 13.32
C LEU A 107 9.55 -9.86 14.78
N GLN A 108 8.28 -10.00 15.15
CA GLN A 108 7.88 -10.44 16.49
C GLN A 108 8.36 -11.88 16.76
N SER A 109 8.28 -12.78 15.77
CA SER A 109 8.83 -14.13 15.93
C SER A 109 10.35 -14.15 16.04
N TYR A 110 11.04 -13.21 15.41
CA TYR A 110 12.51 -13.12 15.46
C TYR A 110 13.03 -12.37 16.70
N GLY A 111 12.14 -11.73 17.46
CA GLY A 111 12.50 -10.99 18.67
C GLY A 111 13.28 -9.71 18.41
N ASP A 112 12.98 -8.98 17.32
CA ASP A 112 13.64 -7.71 16.98
C ASP A 112 12.78 -6.51 17.40
N PRO A 113 13.01 -5.93 18.60
CA PRO A 113 12.16 -4.88 19.13
C PRO A 113 12.28 -3.55 18.37
N GLU A 114 13.46 -3.24 17.82
CA GLU A 114 13.72 -1.97 17.13
C GLU A 114 12.92 -1.90 15.83
N TYR A 115 13.09 -2.91 14.96
CA TYR A 115 12.34 -2.94 13.71
C TYR A 115 10.86 -3.20 13.93
N THR A 116 10.48 -3.97 14.97
CA THR A 116 9.08 -4.11 15.37
C THR A 116 8.45 -2.75 15.68
N ALA A 117 9.15 -1.87 16.42
CA ALA A 117 8.66 -0.54 16.72
C ALA A 117 8.52 0.33 15.47
N LYS A 118 9.52 0.32 14.58
CA LYS A 118 9.50 1.07 13.30
C LYS A 118 8.33 0.65 12.41
N VAL A 119 8.12 -0.65 12.23
CA VAL A 119 7.00 -1.17 11.42
C VAL A 119 5.65 -0.83 12.07
N ARG A 120 5.52 -0.94 13.40
CA ARG A 120 4.30 -0.52 14.11
C ARG A 120 3.98 0.96 13.91
N GLN A 121 5.00 1.82 14.00
CA GLN A 121 4.84 3.24 13.74
C GLN A 121 4.31 3.47 12.33
N ARG A 122 4.91 2.83 11.32
CA ARG A 122 4.44 2.98 9.93
C ARG A 122 3.00 2.50 9.75
N ILE A 123 2.61 1.37 10.36
CA ILE A 123 1.21 0.90 10.34
C ILE A 123 0.27 1.94 10.97
N ASN A 124 0.68 2.60 12.06
CA ASN A 124 -0.13 3.65 12.68
C ASN A 124 -0.31 4.86 11.74
N GLU A 125 0.72 5.26 10.99
CA GLU A 125 0.60 6.32 9.98
C GLU A 125 -0.46 5.97 8.90
N PHE A 126 -0.55 4.70 8.49
CA PHE A 126 -1.62 4.24 7.59
C PHE A 126 -3.01 4.25 8.25
N LYS A 127 -3.11 3.95 9.55
CA LYS A 127 -4.37 4.04 10.30
C LYS A 127 -4.84 5.47 10.45
N ASP A 128 -3.92 6.40 10.70
CA ASP A 128 -4.23 7.82 10.76
C ASP A 128 -4.73 8.31 9.40
N TRP A 129 -4.05 7.92 8.31
CA TRP A 129 -4.51 8.16 6.95
C TRP A 129 -5.90 7.57 6.68
N GLU A 130 -6.17 6.34 7.10
CA GLU A 130 -7.47 5.68 6.93
C GLU A 130 -8.58 6.45 7.67
N GLN A 131 -8.29 6.90 8.89
CA GLN A 131 -9.22 7.68 9.71
C GLN A 131 -9.52 9.05 9.09
N GLU A 132 -8.49 9.77 8.63
CA GLU A 132 -8.63 11.05 7.91
C GLU A 132 -9.48 10.91 6.64
N ASN A 133 -9.37 9.76 5.97
CA ASN A 133 -10.04 9.48 4.70
C ASN A 133 -11.29 8.59 4.84
N HIS A 134 -11.79 8.35 6.06
CA HIS A 134 -12.85 7.38 6.36
C HIS A 134 -14.06 7.46 5.41
N ASN A 135 -14.55 8.68 5.15
CA ASN A 135 -15.70 8.90 4.28
C ASN A 135 -15.44 8.50 2.82
N ALA A 136 -14.22 8.72 2.32
CA ALA A 136 -13.81 8.31 0.98
C ALA A 136 -13.61 6.80 0.86
N LEU A 137 -13.20 6.15 1.96
CA LEU A 137 -12.87 4.73 2.03
C LEU A 137 -14.07 3.84 2.37
N ARG A 138 -15.14 4.36 2.98
CA ARG A 138 -16.32 3.59 3.43
C ARG A 138 -16.91 2.63 2.39
N ARG A 139 -16.75 2.93 1.10
CA ARG A 139 -17.25 2.08 -0.01
C ARG A 139 -16.35 0.88 -0.34
N TYR A 140 -15.12 0.88 0.14
CA TYR A 140 -14.09 -0.12 -0.14
C TYR A 140 -13.78 -1.03 1.06
N MET A 141 -14.29 -0.68 2.25
CA MET A 141 -14.09 -1.43 3.51
C MET A 141 -15.26 -2.38 3.83
N ARG A 142 -16.07 -2.75 2.83
CA ARG A 142 -17.21 -3.67 2.98
C ARG A 142 -16.88 -5.05 2.46
#